data_AF-A0A6G0YM55-F1
#
_entry.id   AF-A0A6G0YM55-F1
#
_cell.length_a   1.000
_cell.length_b   1.000
_cell.length_c   1.000
_cell.angle_alpha   90.00
_cell.angle_beta   90.00
_cell.angle_gamma   90.00
#
_symmetry.space_group_name_H-M   'P 1'
#
loop_
_entity.id
_entity.type
_entity.pdbx_description
1 polymer ?
#
loop_
_entity_poly.entity_id
_entity_poly.type
_entity_poly.pdbx_seq_one_letter_code
_entity_poly.pdbx_strand_id
1 'polypeptide(L)'
;MDLQKVILISNMPHIKFSYFVSRLVVFNETFATISKSSSYNSHCVLWHEAINGRKAENLTDAIVRIIDIERDVTKIVFWSDNCCAQNKNRILFSALVNIVNLENGPDEVIIKYLTKGHIHMSADGIHGNIEAKIRRKGKVFDFQDLISTIEGSRNKLTVLPLKNFVTGKIKRGQQKTKMTLLLISN
;
A
#
# COMPACT_ATOMS: atom_id res chain seq x y z
N MET A 1 -5.69 4.25 -2.89
CA MET A 1 -4.35 3.76 -2.53
C MET A 1 -3.38 4.89 -2.78
N ASP A 2 -2.47 5.10 -1.84
CA ASP A 2 -1.39 6.07 -2.00
C ASP A 2 -0.18 5.67 -1.14
N LEU A 3 1.01 5.90 -1.69
CA LEU A 3 2.27 5.62 -1.03
C LEU A 3 2.66 6.80 -0.15
N GLN A 4 2.66 6.60 1.16
CA GLN A 4 3.05 7.64 2.09
C GLN A 4 4.51 8.08 1.87
N LYS A 5 4.79 9.34 2.20
CA LYS A 5 6.17 9.79 2.44
C LYS A 5 6.88 8.82 3.39
N VAL A 6 8.16 8.58 3.11
CA VAL A 6 9.01 7.68 3.90
C VAL A 6 8.93 8.01 5.39
N ILE A 7 8.70 6.98 6.20
CA ILE A 7 8.73 7.05 7.65
C ILE A 7 10.12 6.62 8.12
N LEU A 8 10.73 7.37 9.03
CA LEU A 8 12.06 7.08 9.57
C LEU A 8 11.96 6.62 11.03
N ILE A 9 12.52 5.45 11.35
CA ILE A 9 12.63 4.94 12.72
C ILE A 9 14.09 4.57 13.02
N SER A 10 14.60 4.61 14.24
CA SER A 10 13.95 5.03 15.49
C SER A 10 13.70 6.54 15.52
N ASN A 11 12.51 6.94 15.99
CA ASN A 11 12.15 8.33 16.22
C ASN A 11 12.36 8.70 17.69
N MET A 12 13.37 9.53 17.97
CA MET A 12 13.82 9.90 19.31
C MET A 12 14.13 11.42 19.40
N PRO A 13 13.13 12.30 19.27
CA PRO A 13 13.32 13.75 19.13
C PRO A 13 14.02 14.41 20.33
N HIS A 14 14.01 13.78 21.50
CA HIS A 14 14.65 14.31 22.71
C HIS A 14 16.15 13.98 22.80
N ILE A 15 16.67 13.12 21.91
CA ILE A 15 18.07 12.71 21.91
C ILE A 15 18.77 13.38 20.73
N LYS A 16 19.55 14.43 20.98
CA LYS A 16 20.25 15.17 19.90
C LYS A 16 21.15 14.26 19.04
N PHE A 17 21.73 13.22 19.63
CA PHE A 17 22.57 12.27 18.91
C PHE A 17 21.78 11.45 17.87
N SER A 18 20.46 11.26 18.04
CA SER A 18 19.66 10.46 17.11
C SER A 18 19.51 11.09 15.72
N TYR A 19 19.85 12.37 15.57
CA TYR A 19 19.85 13.05 14.27
C TYR A 19 21.08 12.69 13.42
N PHE A 20 22.14 12.16 14.04
CA PHE A 20 23.39 11.82 13.37
C PHE A 20 23.54 10.32 13.08
N VAL A 21 22.62 9.49 13.60
CA VAL A 21 22.60 8.04 13.32
C VAL A 21 21.70 7.74 12.13
N SER A 22 22.11 6.77 11.32
CA SER A 22 21.26 6.25 10.25
C SER A 22 19.95 5.72 10.81
N ARG A 23 18.84 6.10 10.17
CA ARG A 23 17.49 5.68 10.55
C ARG A 23 16.97 4.71 9.51
N LEU A 24 16.33 3.65 9.96
CA LEU A 24 15.65 2.68 9.12
C LEU A 24 14.48 3.35 8.39
N VAL A 25 14.52 3.23 7.07
CA VAL A 25 13.49 3.68 6.14
C VAL A 25 12.36 2.66 6.09
N VAL A 26 11.16 3.12 6.42
CA VAL A 26 9.92 2.34 6.34
C VAL A 26 9.01 2.93 5.27
N PHE A 27 8.46 2.04 4.46
CA PHE A 27 7.50 2.35 3.40
C PHE A 27 6.10 1.92 3.86
N ASN A 28 5.09 2.72 3.51
CA ASN A 28 3.70 2.48 3.85
C ASN A 28 2.80 2.74 2.63
N GLU A 29 2.26 1.68 2.05
CA GLU A 29 1.23 1.77 1.01
C GLU A 29 -0.16 1.71 1.66
N THR A 30 -0.93 2.78 1.54
CA THR A 30 -2.18 2.94 2.27
C THR A 30 -3.39 2.71 1.36
N PHE A 31 -4.23 1.75 1.74
CA PHE A 31 -5.52 1.45 1.12
C PHE A 31 -6.65 1.97 1.99
N ALA A 32 -7.03 3.21 1.75
CA ALA A 32 -8.11 3.87 2.49
C ALA A 32 -9.49 3.51 1.93
N THR A 33 -10.45 3.30 2.83
CA THR A 33 -11.86 3.23 2.45
C THR A 33 -12.42 4.63 2.15
N ILE A 34 -13.28 4.72 1.13
CA ILE A 34 -13.83 6.00 0.65
C ILE A 34 -14.81 6.59 1.65
N SER A 35 -15.61 5.75 2.31
CA SER A 35 -16.61 6.18 3.29
C SER A 35 -16.18 5.84 4.72
N LYS A 36 -16.35 6.80 5.64
CA LYS A 36 -16.16 6.60 7.09
C LYS A 36 -17.16 5.57 7.67
N SER A 37 -18.30 5.38 7.02
CA SER A 37 -19.32 4.40 7.42
C SER A 37 -19.14 3.03 6.75
N SER A 38 -18.05 2.83 6.01
CA SER A 38 -17.75 1.55 5.39
C SER A 38 -17.66 0.43 6.44
N SER A 39 -18.24 -0.73 6.12
CA SER A 39 -18.02 -1.97 6.90
C SER A 39 -16.56 -2.42 6.79
N TYR A 40 -15.92 -2.16 5.64
CA TYR A 40 -14.52 -2.51 5.39
C TYR A 40 -13.53 -1.68 6.20
N ASN A 41 -12.42 -2.32 6.57
CA ASN A 41 -11.28 -1.67 7.21
C ASN A 41 -10.41 -0.98 6.17
N SER A 42 -9.78 0.12 6.57
CA SER A 42 -8.63 0.64 5.82
C SER A 42 -7.41 -0.21 6.16
N HIS A 43 -6.51 -0.36 5.19
CA HIS A 43 -5.31 -1.18 5.34
C HIS A 43 -4.05 -0.35 5.08
N CYS A 44 -3.00 -0.60 5.85
CA CYS A 44 -1.67 -0.07 5.62
C CYS A 44 -0.70 -1.23 5.42
N VAL A 45 -0.15 -1.36 4.22
CA VAL A 45 0.84 -2.41 3.92
C VAL A 45 2.23 -1.83 4.17
N LEU A 46 2.94 -2.39 5.14
CA LEU A 46 4.22 -1.87 5.62
C LEU A 46 5.38 -2.82 5.31
N TRP A 47 6.49 -2.25 4.86
CA TRP A 47 7.78 -2.94 4.79
C TRP A 47 8.91 -1.93 4.99
N HIS A 48 10.11 -2.42 5.27
CA HIS A 48 11.28 -1.58 5.47
C HIS A 48 12.39 -1.92 4.49
N GLU A 49 13.33 -0.99 4.31
CA GLU A 49 14.40 -1.09 3.31
C GLU A 49 15.26 -2.35 3.45
N ALA A 50 15.45 -2.87 4.68
CA ALA A 50 16.21 -4.10 4.91
C ALA A 50 15.51 -5.37 4.42
N ILE A 51 14.20 -5.33 4.10
CA ILE A 51 13.50 -6.44 3.43
C ILE A 51 13.56 -6.22 1.92
N ASN A 52 13.11 -5.06 1.45
CA ASN A 52 13.09 -4.70 0.05
C ASN A 52 13.00 -3.17 -0.14
N GLY A 53 13.36 -2.68 -1.32
CA GLY A 53 13.33 -1.25 -1.65
C GLY A 53 11.93 -0.70 -1.98
N ARG A 54 11.87 0.35 -2.78
CA ARG A 54 10.63 1.05 -3.20
C ARG A 54 10.42 1.02 -4.71
N LYS A 55 10.67 -0.11 -5.36
CA LYS A 55 10.50 -0.28 -6.81
C LYS A 55 9.03 -0.62 -7.14
N ALA A 56 8.65 -0.48 -8.41
CA ALA A 56 7.32 -0.83 -8.91
C ALA A 56 6.88 -2.26 -8.57
N GLU A 57 7.82 -3.21 -8.54
CA GLU A 57 7.58 -4.61 -8.12
C GLU A 57 7.07 -4.70 -6.67
N ASN A 58 7.65 -3.89 -5.78
CA ASN A 58 7.33 -3.91 -4.36
C ASN A 58 5.96 -3.28 -4.07
N LEU A 59 5.64 -2.21 -4.81
CA LEU A 59 4.29 -1.61 -4.77
C LEU A 59 3.25 -2.57 -5.34
N THR A 60 3.60 -3.30 -6.41
CA THR A 60 2.73 -4.33 -6.97
C THR A 60 2.47 -5.43 -5.94
N ASP A 61 3.51 -5.96 -5.29
CA ASP A 61 3.36 -6.97 -4.23
C ASP A 61 2.48 -6.47 -3.06
N ALA A 62 2.53 -5.19 -2.71
CA ALA A 62 1.63 -4.60 -1.71
C ALA A 62 0.16 -4.59 -2.16
N ILE A 63 -0.11 -4.28 -3.43
CA ILE A 63 -1.47 -4.34 -4.01
C ILE A 63 -1.96 -5.80 -4.07
N VAL A 64 -1.12 -6.73 -4.52
CA VAL A 64 -1.44 -8.17 -4.55
C VAL A 64 -1.78 -8.67 -3.16
N ARG A 65 -1.05 -8.22 -2.12
CA ARG A 65 -1.32 -8.59 -0.73
C ARG A 65 -2.72 -8.18 -0.27
N ILE A 66 -3.24 -7.04 -0.71
CA ILE A 66 -4.60 -6.62 -0.39
C ILE A 66 -5.64 -7.49 -1.08
N ILE A 67 -5.44 -7.79 -2.36
CA ILE A 67 -6.32 -8.71 -3.10
C ILE A 67 -6.33 -10.10 -2.44
N ASP A 68 -5.18 -10.55 -1.95
CA ASP A 68 -5.04 -11.83 -1.25
C ASP A 68 -5.67 -11.85 0.15
N ILE A 69 -5.93 -10.70 0.76
CA ILE A 69 -6.64 -10.63 2.05
C ILE A 69 -8.15 -10.53 1.81
N GLU A 70 -8.56 -9.78 0.80
CA GLU A 70 -9.96 -9.58 0.43
C GLU A 70 -10.40 -10.63 -0.62
N ARG A 71 -10.10 -11.92 -0.37
CA ARG A 71 -10.30 -13.04 -1.32
C ARG A 71 -11.74 -13.22 -1.77
N ASP A 72 -12.69 -12.91 -0.89
CA ASP A 72 -14.12 -13.11 -1.12
C ASP A 72 -14.74 -11.98 -1.96
N VAL A 73 -13.97 -10.93 -2.26
CA VAL A 73 -14.42 -9.79 -3.05
C VAL A 73 -14.26 -10.08 -4.53
N THR A 74 -15.39 -10.27 -5.23
CA THR A 74 -15.41 -10.53 -6.67
C THR A 74 -14.98 -9.32 -7.51
N LYS A 75 -15.31 -8.11 -7.06
CA LYS A 75 -15.01 -6.86 -7.75
C LYS A 75 -14.24 -5.88 -6.89
N ILE A 76 -12.99 -5.62 -7.25
CA ILE A 76 -12.09 -4.73 -6.52
C ILE A 76 -11.91 -3.43 -7.30
N VAL A 77 -12.13 -2.29 -6.65
CA VAL A 77 -11.95 -0.96 -7.25
C VAL A 77 -10.93 -0.17 -6.46
N PHE A 78 -9.76 0.05 -7.07
CA PHE A 78 -8.73 0.92 -6.53
C PHE A 78 -8.86 2.33 -7.08
N TRP A 79 -8.83 3.32 -6.20
CA TRP A 79 -8.67 4.72 -6.57
C TRP A 79 -7.23 5.14 -6.32
N SER A 80 -6.55 5.68 -7.33
CA SER A 80 -5.12 5.98 -7.27
C SER A 80 -4.81 7.36 -7.84
N ASP A 81 -3.69 7.93 -7.41
CA ASP A 81 -3.06 9.05 -8.10
C ASP A 81 -2.58 8.64 -9.51
N ASN A 82 -2.40 9.62 -10.40
CA ASN A 82 -1.94 9.39 -11.77
C ASN A 82 -0.41 9.33 -11.88
N CYS A 83 0.27 8.70 -10.91
CA CYS A 83 1.72 8.56 -10.93
C CYS A 83 2.15 7.34 -11.77
N CYS A 84 2.78 7.60 -12.91
CA CYS A 84 3.27 6.57 -13.83
C CYS A 84 4.24 5.57 -13.18
N ALA A 85 5.16 6.05 -12.34
CA ALA A 85 6.15 5.17 -11.72
C ALA A 85 5.54 4.22 -10.68
N GLN A 86 4.51 4.65 -9.96
CA GLN A 86 3.92 3.90 -8.85
C GLN A 86 2.75 3.05 -9.32
N ASN A 87 1.75 3.68 -9.92
CA ASN A 87 0.41 3.10 -10.06
C ASN A 87 -0.02 2.91 -11.52
N LYS A 88 0.83 3.30 -12.48
CA LYS A 88 0.56 3.16 -13.92
C LYS A 88 1.80 2.66 -14.67
N ASN A 89 2.20 1.43 -14.33
CA ASN A 89 3.36 0.76 -14.91
C ASN A 89 3.01 -0.67 -15.39
N ARG A 90 3.84 -1.21 -16.31
CA ARG A 90 3.65 -2.55 -16.90
C ARG A 90 3.63 -3.67 -15.86
N ILE A 91 4.42 -3.56 -14.80
CA ILE A 91 4.58 -4.61 -13.79
C ILE A 91 3.25 -4.82 -13.06
N LEU A 92 2.63 -3.73 -12.61
CA LEU A 92 1.32 -3.74 -11.96
C LEU A 92 0.26 -4.35 -12.87
N PHE A 93 0.11 -3.85 -14.10
CA PHE A 93 -0.92 -4.38 -15.02
C PHE A 93 -0.69 -5.85 -15.36
N SER A 94 0.56 -6.28 -15.53
CA SER A 94 0.87 -7.69 -15.80
C SER A 94 0.50 -8.59 -14.61
N ALA A 95 0.76 -8.15 -13.38
CA ALA A 95 0.40 -8.87 -12.18
C ALA A 95 -1.13 -8.97 -12.00
N LEU A 96 -1.85 -7.87 -12.23
CA LEU A 96 -3.31 -7.86 -12.12
C LEU A 96 -3.98 -8.76 -13.15
N VAL A 97 -3.50 -8.75 -14.40
CA VAL A 97 -4.00 -9.68 -15.43
C VAL A 97 -3.78 -11.12 -15.00
N ASN A 98 -2.63 -11.46 -14.42
CA ASN A 98 -2.37 -12.81 -13.92
C ASN A 98 -3.36 -13.17 -12.80
N ILE A 99 -3.54 -12.28 -11.82
CA ILE A 99 -4.41 -12.50 -10.66
C ILE A 99 -5.87 -12.73 -11.04
N VAL A 100 -6.42 -11.93 -11.94
CA VAL A 100 -7.81 -12.09 -12.42
C VAL A 100 -7.99 -13.40 -13.19
N ASN A 101 -6.92 -13.97 -13.77
CA ASN A 101 -6.96 -15.25 -14.47
C ASN A 101 -6.69 -16.46 -13.56
N LEU A 102 -6.44 -16.26 -12.26
CA LEU A 102 -6.35 -17.37 -11.31
C LEU A 102 -7.74 -17.92 -11.02
N GLU A 103 -7.85 -19.24 -10.81
CA GLU A 103 -9.11 -19.93 -10.50
C GLU A 103 -9.80 -19.36 -9.24
N ASN A 104 -9.00 -18.83 -8.32
CA ASN A 104 -9.42 -18.25 -7.05
C ASN A 104 -9.14 -16.74 -6.97
N GLY A 105 -8.98 -16.09 -8.13
CA GLY A 105 -8.84 -14.64 -8.24
C GLY A 105 -10.18 -13.91 -8.29
N PRO A 106 -10.18 -12.57 -8.15
CA PRO A 106 -11.38 -11.76 -8.34
C PRO A 106 -11.82 -11.76 -9.81
N ASP A 107 -13.13 -11.63 -10.05
CA ASP A 107 -13.72 -11.52 -11.39
C ASP A 107 -13.28 -10.23 -12.09
N GLU A 108 -13.15 -9.14 -11.35
CA GLU A 108 -12.83 -7.82 -11.90
C GLU A 108 -11.95 -6.99 -10.96
N VAL A 109 -10.86 -6.44 -11.50
CA VAL A 109 -10.04 -5.42 -10.82
C VAL A 109 -10.02 -4.15 -11.67
N ILE A 110 -10.51 -3.05 -11.09
CA ILE A 110 -10.56 -1.73 -11.73
C ILE A 110 -9.62 -0.78 -11.00
N ILE A 111 -8.74 -0.10 -11.74
CA ILE A 111 -7.99 1.05 -11.23
C ILE A 111 -8.57 2.32 -11.83
N LYS A 112 -9.07 3.21 -10.97
CA LYS A 112 -9.53 4.54 -11.31
C LYS A 112 -8.47 5.56 -10.93
N TYR A 113 -8.09 6.40 -11.89
CA TYR A 113 -7.13 7.49 -11.68
C TYR A 113 -7.86 8.80 -11.45
N LEU A 114 -7.41 9.58 -10.47
CA LEU A 114 -7.99 10.89 -10.18
C LEU A 114 -7.66 11.90 -11.29
N THR A 115 -8.65 12.69 -11.70
CA THR A 115 -8.50 13.79 -12.65
C THR A 115 -7.98 15.04 -11.95
N LYS A 116 -7.25 15.89 -12.70
CA LYS A 116 -6.70 17.15 -12.17
C LYS A 116 -7.85 18.03 -11.66
N GLY A 117 -7.83 18.39 -10.37
CA GLY A 117 -8.85 19.22 -9.71
C GLY A 117 -9.56 18.54 -8.54
N HIS A 118 -9.52 17.20 -8.44
CA HIS A 118 -10.04 16.43 -7.30
C HIS A 118 -8.88 15.89 -6.46
N ILE A 119 -8.31 16.75 -5.62
CA ILE A 119 -6.99 16.55 -4.98
C ILE A 119 -7.08 15.78 -3.66
N HIS A 120 -8.26 15.67 -3.03
CA HIS A 120 -8.35 15.07 -1.71
C HIS A 120 -8.46 13.54 -1.78
N MET A 121 -7.39 12.84 -1.39
CA MET A 121 -7.42 11.39 -1.26
C MET A 121 -7.75 10.97 0.17
N SER A 122 -8.61 9.95 0.33
CA SER A 122 -8.90 9.38 1.65
C SER A 122 -7.65 8.85 2.36
N ALA A 123 -6.61 8.50 1.60
CA ALA A 123 -5.30 8.08 2.10
C ALA A 123 -4.53 9.22 2.78
N ASP A 124 -4.59 10.45 2.26
CA ASP A 124 -3.94 11.63 2.87
C ASP A 124 -4.42 11.85 4.31
N GLY A 125 -5.73 11.64 4.54
CA GLY A 125 -6.32 11.71 5.87
C GLY A 125 -5.77 10.65 6.83
N ILE A 126 -5.43 9.44 6.34
CA ILE A 126 -4.78 8.41 7.15
C ILE A 126 -3.32 8.80 7.43
N HIS A 127 -2.58 9.28 6.44
CA HIS A 127 -1.20 9.71 6.61
C HIS A 127 -1.08 10.83 7.65
N GLY A 128 -1.96 11.82 7.59
CA GLY A 128 -2.01 12.90 8.58
C GLY A 128 -2.28 12.41 10.01
N ASN A 129 -3.16 11.41 10.18
CA ASN A 129 -3.40 10.79 11.49
C ASN A 129 -2.19 10.01 12.00
N ILE A 130 -1.51 9.26 11.12
CA ILE A 130 -0.28 8.53 11.44
C ILE A 130 0.81 9.50 11.89
N GLU A 131 1.07 10.56 11.11
CA GLU A 131 2.08 11.56 11.43
C GLU A 131 1.79 12.28 12.75
N ALA A 132 0.53 12.66 12.97
CA ALA A 132 0.11 13.27 14.23
C ALA A 132 0.30 12.32 15.42
N LYS A 133 0.01 11.02 15.24
CA LYS A 133 0.20 10.01 16.29
C LYS A 133 1.67 9.78 16.59
N ILE A 134 2.53 9.65 15.57
CA ILE A 134 3.98 9.49 15.73
C ILE A 134 4.57 10.71 16.46
N ARG A 135 4.16 11.93 16.07
CA ARG A 135 4.60 13.18 16.71
C ARG A 135 4.17 13.26 18.18
N ARG A 136 2.93 12.88 18.50
CA ARG A 136 2.42 12.86 19.89
C ARG A 136 3.07 11.78 20.75
N LYS A 137 3.28 10.58 20.21
CA LYS A 137 3.93 9.48 20.95
C LYS A 137 5.40 9.81 21.24
N GLY A 138 6.08 10.47 20.30
CA GLY A 138 7.45 10.96 20.46
C GLY A 138 8.53 9.87 20.56
N LYS A 139 8.18 8.64 20.91
CA LYS A 139 9.09 7.49 21.06
C LYS A 139 8.57 6.32 20.22
N VAL A 140 9.20 6.09 19.08
CA VAL A 140 8.92 4.94 18.20
C VAL A 140 10.25 4.31 17.87
N PHE A 141 10.62 3.23 18.56
CA PHE A 141 11.99 2.72 18.52
C PHE A 141 12.20 1.72 17.40
N ASP A 142 11.29 0.77 17.26
CA ASP A 142 11.39 -0.32 16.31
C ASP A 142 10.18 -0.43 15.38
N PHE A 143 10.21 -1.44 14.51
CA PHE A 143 9.18 -1.67 13.51
C PHE A 143 7.84 -2.12 14.14
N GLN A 144 7.89 -2.87 15.26
CA GLN A 144 6.68 -3.32 15.96
C GLN A 144 6.01 -2.18 16.71
N ASP A 145 6.80 -1.29 17.30
CA ASP A 145 6.36 -0.02 17.84
C ASP A 145 5.67 0.84 16.80
N LEU A 146 6.18 0.87 15.57
CA LEU A 146 5.57 1.61 14.47
C LEU A 146 4.23 1.00 14.07
N ILE A 147 4.14 -0.33 13.93
CA ILE A 147 2.90 -1.05 13.63
C ILE A 147 1.80 -0.68 14.64
N SER A 148 2.08 -0.87 15.93
CA SER A 148 1.12 -0.55 17.00
C SER A 148 0.72 0.92 17.03
N THR A 149 1.65 1.82 16.68
CA THR A 149 1.38 3.26 16.58
C THR A 149 0.43 3.57 15.42
N ILE A 150 0.60 2.91 14.28
CA ILE A 150 -0.26 3.12 13.09
C ILE A 150 -1.64 2.53 13.33
N GLU A 151 -1.75 1.32 13.87
CA GLU A 151 -3.05 0.72 14.22
C GLU A 151 -3.84 1.62 15.19
N GLY A 152 -3.15 2.20 16.18
CA GLY A 152 -3.74 3.14 17.13
C GLY A 152 -3.94 4.57 16.60
N SER A 153 -3.73 4.83 15.31
CA SER A 153 -3.86 6.17 14.70
C SER A 153 -5.27 6.47 14.19
N ARG A 154 -6.06 5.45 13.85
CA ARG A 154 -7.43 5.60 13.33
C ARG A 154 -8.26 4.34 13.61
N ASN A 155 -9.55 4.51 13.89
CA ASN A 155 -10.48 3.38 14.01
C ASN A 155 -10.60 2.63 12.67
N LYS A 156 -10.74 1.29 12.73
CA LYS A 156 -10.85 0.41 11.56
C LYS A 156 -9.65 0.51 10.60
N LEU A 157 -8.45 0.62 11.16
CA LEU A 157 -7.19 0.58 10.41
C LEU A 157 -6.43 -0.68 10.78
N THR A 158 -6.14 -1.53 9.79
CA THR A 158 -5.34 -2.75 9.96
C THR A 158 -3.97 -2.56 9.33
N VAL A 159 -2.92 -2.98 10.01
CA VAL A 159 -1.56 -2.93 9.49
C VAL A 159 -1.12 -4.32 9.04
N LEU A 160 -0.52 -4.37 7.85
CA LEU A 160 -0.14 -5.61 7.18
C LEU A 160 1.36 -5.59 6.87
N PRO A 161 2.20 -6.23 7.70
CA PRO A 161 3.64 -6.33 7.42
C PRO A 161 3.90 -7.22 6.20
N LEU A 162 4.55 -6.67 5.17
CA LEU A 162 4.92 -7.38 3.96
C LEU A 162 6.38 -7.86 4.06
N LYS A 163 6.54 -9.18 4.24
CA LYS A 163 7.85 -9.85 4.35
C LYS A 163 8.25 -10.60 3.08
N ASN A 164 7.26 -11.09 2.33
CA ASN A 164 7.47 -11.92 1.15
C ASN A 164 7.15 -11.12 -0.11
N PHE A 165 8.14 -11.01 -1.00
CA PHE A 165 8.03 -10.34 -2.29
C PHE A 165 8.18 -11.38 -3.40
N VAL A 166 7.19 -11.44 -4.31
CA VAL A 166 7.08 -12.51 -5.32
C VAL A 166 7.21 -11.95 -6.73
N THR A 167 6.81 -10.70 -6.97
CA THR A 167 6.78 -10.10 -8.30
C THR A 167 8.17 -9.98 -8.94
N GLY A 168 9.23 -9.81 -8.14
CA GLY A 168 10.62 -9.83 -8.62
C GLY A 168 11.17 -11.23 -8.98
N LYS A 169 10.41 -12.31 -8.73
CA LYS A 169 10.85 -13.72 -8.92
C LYS A 169 10.07 -14.48 -10.00
N ILE A 170 9.26 -13.80 -10.82
CA ILE A 170 8.47 -14.45 -11.87
C ILE A 170 9.42 -15.10 -12.89
N LYS A 171 9.62 -16.41 -12.78
CA LYS A 171 10.19 -17.24 -13.84
C LYS A 171 9.15 -17.31 -14.97
N ARG A 172 9.60 -17.10 -16.21
CA ARG A 172 8.78 -17.24 -17.43
C ARG A 172 8.16 -18.65 -17.48
N GLY A 173 6.90 -18.79 -17.07
CA GLY A 173 6.10 -20.01 -17.15
C GLY A 173 4.80 -19.75 -17.91
N GLN A 174 4.36 -20.74 -18.69
CA GLN A 174 3.34 -20.64 -19.75
C GLN A 174 1.91 -20.27 -19.29
N GLN A 175 1.20 -19.63 -20.21
CA GLN A 175 -0.12 -19.00 -20.15
C GLN A 175 -1.32 -19.95 -19.95
N LYS A 176 -2.44 -19.39 -19.47
CA LYS A 176 -3.78 -19.57 -20.07
C LYS A 176 -4.46 -18.20 -20.16
N THR A 177 -5.00 -17.87 -21.34
CA THR A 177 -5.50 -16.53 -21.68
C THR A 177 -7.04 -16.52 -21.66
N LYS A 178 -7.65 -15.77 -20.73
CA LYS A 178 -8.94 -15.11 -20.93
C LYS A 178 -8.69 -13.60 -20.85
N MET A 179 -8.76 -12.92 -21.99
CA MET A 179 -8.46 -11.50 -22.07
C MET A 179 -9.78 -10.72 -22.13
N THR A 180 -10.14 -10.06 -21.03
CA THR A 180 -11.10 -8.94 -21.06
C THR A 180 -10.65 -7.94 -20.01
N LEU A 181 -9.97 -6.88 -20.43
CA LEU A 181 -9.58 -5.76 -19.58
C LEU A 181 -10.37 -4.53 -20.05
N LEU A 182 -11.40 -4.13 -19.29
CA LEU A 182 -12.11 -2.88 -19.53
C LEU A 182 -11.40 -1.75 -18.77
N LEU A 183 -10.49 -1.06 -19.47
CA LEU A 183 -9.96 0.23 -19.03
C LEU A 183 -10.96 1.32 -19.44
N ILE A 184 -11.84 1.71 -18.53
CA ILE A 184 -12.68 2.91 -18.72
C ILE A 184 -11.92 4.09 -18.10
N SER A 185 -11.26 4.87 -18.94
CA SER A 185 -10.88 6.25 -18.60
C SER A 185 -12.08 7.15 -18.89
N ASN A 186 -12.59 7.83 -17.85
CA ASN A 186 -13.36 9.07 -18.05
C ASN A 186 -12.40 10.25 -17.96
#